data_AF-A0A9E5NAD3-F1
#
_entry.id   AF-A0A9E5NAD3-F1
#
_cell.length_a   1.000
_cell.length_b   1.000
_cell.length_c   1.000
_cell.angle_alpha   90.00
_cell.angle_beta   90.00
_cell.angle_gamma   90.00
#
_symmetry.space_group_name_H-M   'P 1'
#
loop_
_entity.id
_entity.type
_entity.pdbx_description
1 polymer ?
#
loop_
_entity_poly.entity_id
_entity_poly.type
_entity_poly.pdbx_seq_one_letter_code
_entity_poly.pdbx_strand_id
1 'polypeptide(L)' 'SRWLPEDMVLGLDSSRIKVVPLAGRTFAYEELAKTGDSIRGQVVGEYCIELRNENAHGYLHNLA' A
#
# COMPACT_ATOMS: atom_id res chain seq x y z
N SER A 1 8.36 -1.06 -14.02
CA SER A 1 7.74 -2.23 -13.36
C SER A 1 6.26 -1.96 -13.19
N ARG A 2 5.40 -2.64 -13.96
CA ARG A 2 3.99 -2.77 -13.61
C ARG A 2 3.89 -3.91 -12.60
N TRP A 3 3.32 -3.63 -11.44
CA TRP A 3 3.20 -4.60 -10.35
C TRP A 3 2.08 -5.63 -10.57
N LEU A 4 1.24 -5.39 -11.59
CA LEU A 4 0.23 -6.35 -12.04
C LEU A 4 0.86 -7.25 -13.13
N PRO A 5 0.74 -8.58 -13.04
CA PRO A 5 1.15 -9.51 -14.09
C PRO A 5 0.58 -9.13 -15.46
N GLU A 6 1.31 -9.44 -16.53
CA GLU A 6 0.91 -9.05 -17.89
C GLU A 6 -0.39 -9.72 -18.36
N ASP A 7 -0.67 -10.92 -17.85
CA ASP A 7 -1.82 -11.75 -18.19
C ASP A 7 -3.01 -11.56 -17.24
N MET A 8 -3.05 -10.45 -16.49
CA MET A 8 -4.07 -10.17 -15.47
C MET A 8 -4.72 -8.80 -15.63
N VAL A 9 -6.03 -8.73 -15.41
CA VAL A 9 -6.82 -7.49 -15.32
C VAL A 9 -7.62 -7.49 -14.02
N LEU A 10 -7.58 -6.37 -13.28
CA LEU A 10 -8.38 -6.15 -12.08
C LEU A 10 -9.59 -5.27 -12.40
N GLY A 11 -10.78 -5.72 -12.00
CA GLY A 11 -11.99 -4.90 -11.95
C GLY A 11 -12.26 -4.49 -10.50
N LEU A 12 -12.09 -3.22 -10.18
CA LEU A 12 -12.21 -2.70 -8.81
C LEU A 12 -13.22 -1.55 -8.75
N ASP A 13 -14.13 -1.58 -7.78
CA ASP A 13 -14.99 -0.44 -7.46
C ASP A 13 -14.22 0.57 -6.61
N SER A 14 -13.85 1.70 -7.22
CA SER A 14 -13.04 2.75 -6.60
C SER A 14 -13.69 3.38 -5.36
N SER A 15 -15.01 3.29 -5.20
CA SER A 15 -15.71 3.79 -4.02
C SER A 15 -15.57 2.86 -2.80
N ARG A 16 -15.09 1.62 -3.01
CA ARG A 16 -15.07 0.53 -2.04
C ARG A 16 -13.68 -0.07 -1.79
N ILE A 17 -12.65 0.53 -2.34
CA ILE A 17 -11.24 0.18 -2.07
C ILE A 17 -10.49 1.41 -1.62
N LYS A 18 -9.72 1.28 -0.52
CA LYS A 18 -8.90 2.37 0.02
C LYS A 18 -7.60 1.86 0.60
N VAL A 19 -6.57 2.70 0.57
CA VAL A 19 -5.34 2.52 1.35
C VAL A 19 -5.50 3.32 2.64
N VAL A 20 -5.40 2.67 3.79
CA VAL A 20 -5.65 3.28 5.10
C VAL A 20 -4.51 2.96 6.07
N PRO A 21 -4.12 3.89 6.96
CA PRO A 21 -3.10 3.62 7.95
C PRO A 21 -3.66 2.69 9.04
N LEU A 22 -2.79 1.87 9.63
CA LEU A 22 -3.10 1.26 10.92
C LEU A 22 -3.20 2.36 11.99
N ALA A 23 -4.01 2.13 13.02
CA ALA A 23 -4.27 3.13 14.05
C ALA A 23 -2.96 3.62 14.68
N GLY A 24 -2.70 4.93 14.59
CA GLY A 24 -1.47 5.55 15.10
C GLY A 24 -0.21 5.32 14.26
N ARG A 25 -0.33 4.77 13.04
CA ARG A 25 0.81 4.45 12.15
C ARG A 25 0.78 5.22 10.81
N THR A 26 0.22 6.42 10.79
CA THR A 26 0.33 7.35 9.65
C THR A 26 1.79 7.68 9.37
N PHE A 27 2.11 8.08 8.13
CA PHE A 27 3.45 8.52 7.79
C PHE A 27 3.99 9.60 8.74
N ALA A 28 5.16 9.33 9.30
CA ALA A 28 5.92 10.26 10.13
C ALA A 28 7.41 10.12 9.84
N TYR A 29 8.15 11.20 10.04
CA TYR A 29 9.60 11.17 10.07
C TYR A 29 10.06 10.81 11.48
N GLU A 30 10.88 9.78 11.60
CA GLU A 30 11.53 9.38 12.84
C GLU A 30 13.04 9.58 12.70
N GLU A 31 13.62 10.39 13.58
CA GLU A 31 15.06 10.54 13.65
C GLU A 31 15.70 9.27 14.23
N LEU A 32 16.73 8.76 13.55
CA LEU A 32 17.50 7.62 14.03
C LEU A 32 18.58 8.09 14.99
N ALA A 33 19.05 7.19 15.85
CA ALA A 33 20.12 7.50 16.78
C ALA A 33 21.36 8.04 16.05
N LYS A 34 21.87 9.19 16.53
CA LYS A 34 23.09 9.80 16.01
C LYS A 34 24.25 8.81 16.08
N THR A 35 24.98 8.66 14.97
CA THR A 35 26.17 7.79 14.90
C THR A 35 27.39 8.65 14.58
N GLY A 36 28.21 8.94 15.59
CA GLY A 36 29.30 9.93 15.47
C GLY A 36 28.73 11.32 15.17
N ASP A 37 29.10 11.88 14.02
CA ASP A 37 28.57 13.15 13.49
C ASP A 37 27.45 12.97 12.44
N SER A 38 27.07 11.73 12.11
CA SER A 38 26.00 11.46 11.16
C SER A 38 24.63 11.53 11.87
N ILE A 39 23.75 12.39 11.34
CA ILE A 39 22.33 12.43 11.66
C ILE A 39 21.57 11.81 10.49
N ARG A 40 20.64 10.90 10.80
CA ARG A 40 19.82 10.19 9.81
C ARG A 40 18.39 10.10 10.34
N GLY A 41 17.44 9.90 9.45
CA GLY A 41 16.08 9.54 9.82
C GLY A 41 15.43 8.69 8.77
N GLN A 42 14.26 8.19 9.12
CA GLN A 42 13.42 7.34 8.29
C GLN A 42 12.02 7.91 8.20
N VAL A 43 11.37 7.74 7.05
CA VAL A 43 9.93 7.95 6.93
C VAL A 43 9.27 6.61 7.13
N VAL A 44 8.48 6.47 8.19
CA VAL A 44 7.78 5.23 8.53
C VAL A 44 6.28 5.44 8.50
N GLY A 45 5.56 4.39 8.17
CA GLY A 45 4.11 4.33 8.22
C GLY A 45 3.66 2.91 7.89
N GLU A 46 2.56 2.48 8.48
CA GLU A 46 1.98 1.15 8.23
C GLU A 46 0.59 1.33 7.65
N TYR A 47 0.38 0.75 6.48
CA TYR A 47 -0.85 0.88 5.72
C TYR A 47 -1.36 -0.48 5.30
N CYS A 48 -2.67 -0.63 5.32
CA CYS A 48 -3.35 -1.78 4.77
C CYS A 48 -4.31 -1.36 3.66
N ILE A 49 -4.77 -2.35 2.89
CA ILE A 49 -5.86 -2.17 1.96
C ILE A 49 -7.15 -2.49 2.70
N GLU A 50 -8.08 -1.54 2.71
CA GLU A 50 -9.48 -1.77 3.05
C GLU A 50 -10.24 -2.13 1.77
N LEU A 51 -10.78 -3.35 1.71
CA LEU A 51 -11.62 -3.82 0.63
C LEU A 51 -13.04 -4.05 1.17
N ARG A 52 -14.01 -3.30 0.66
CA ARG A 52 -15.43 -3.42 1.06
C ARG A 52 -16.21 -4.12 -0.03
N ASN A 53 -17.12 -5.02 0.39
CA ASN A 53 -17.99 -5.81 -0.48
C ASN A 53 -17.18 -6.54 -1.57
N GLU A 54 -16.54 -7.65 -1.21
CA GLU A 54 -15.68 -8.43 -2.10
C GLU A 54 -16.30 -8.72 -3.48
N ASN A 55 -17.60 -9.01 -3.55
CA ASN A 55 -18.33 -9.28 -4.79
C ASN A 55 -18.42 -8.09 -5.77
N ALA A 56 -18.06 -6.88 -5.35
CA ALA A 56 -17.99 -5.70 -6.22
C ALA A 56 -16.65 -5.61 -6.97
N HIS A 57 -15.73 -6.52 -6.68
CA HIS A 57 -14.39 -6.58 -7.24
C HIS A 57 -14.17 -7.95 -7.89
N GLY A 58 -13.24 -8.01 -8.83
CA GLY A 58 -12.90 -9.24 -9.51
C GLY A 58 -11.60 -9.11 -10.27
N TYR A 59 -11.13 -10.24 -10.79
CA TYR A 59 -9.96 -10.28 -11.65
C TYR A 59 -10.13 -11.33 -12.73
N LEU A 60 -9.55 -11.05 -13.89
CA LEU A 60 -9.35 -12.00 -14.97
C LEU A 60 -7.86 -12.31 -15.04
N HIS A 61 -7.52 -13.57 -15.24
CA HIS A 61 -6.14 -14.03 -15.38
C HIS A 61 -6.04 -15.03 -16.55
N ASN A 62 -4.83 -15.37 -16.99
CA ASN A 62 -4.56 -16.18 -18.18
C ASN A 62 -5.08 -15.54 -19.49
N LEU A 63 -4.78 -14.25 -19.69
CA LEU A 63 -5.07 -13.57 -20.96
C LEU A 63 -4.12 -14.08 -22.07
N ALA A 64 -4.65 -14.21 -23.29
CA ALA A 64 -3.96 -14.77 -24.47
C ALA A 64 -3.15 -13.73 -25.25
#